data_AF-A0A812VYJ4-F1
#
_entry.id   AF-A0A812VYJ4-F1
#
_cell.length_a   1.000
_cell.length_b   1.000
_cell.length_c   1.000
_cell.angle_alpha   90.00
_cell.angle_beta   90.00
_cell.angle_gamma   90.00
#
_symmetry.space_group_name_H-M   'P 1'
#
loop_
_entity.id
_entity.type
_entity.pdbx_description
1 polymer ?
#
loop_
_entity_poly.entity_id
_entity_poly.type
_entity_poly.pdbx_seq_one_letter_code
_entity_poly.pdbx_strand_id
1 'polypeptide(L)'
;MARLLLLPMLAVTLPAEASEAPETCATAWVQCGGTGWTGPTCCDSGFSCSQMNSWYSHCVPKESIPEQTQPVSLAASEMVDDECYHMFSELSFNTLVQSFPANPDSEAKAYVDCKLCSRSGMQCTANVFGGRTQLVASHIHLASDGDGENGSGPPVINFCGDNGPGMIADGSSYKSPCAHYKNRAAVMSMTGNFVDGQNAGFTLGSRLKDIASNPSKYYFNFHSIASWTHWQVEGKGPVGMCRGVMQMSQRRLGSVLV
;
A
#
# COMPACT_ATOMS: atom_id res chain seq x y z
N MET A 1 -78.61 -4.20 20.01
CA MET A 1 -78.46 -2.93 19.26
C MET A 1 -77.09 -2.36 19.65
N ALA A 2 -76.04 -2.63 18.88
CA ALA A 2 -75.41 -1.71 17.91
C ALA A 2 -74.96 -0.39 18.61
N ARG A 3 -73.69 0.01 18.60
CA ARG A 3 -72.80 0.15 17.45
C ARG A 3 -71.33 0.07 17.88
N LEU A 4 -70.57 -0.80 17.21
CA LEU A 4 -69.11 -0.76 17.18
C LEU A 4 -68.69 0.41 16.27
N LEU A 5 -67.99 1.40 16.81
CA LEU A 5 -67.44 2.52 16.03
C LEU A 5 -66.05 2.13 15.52
N LEU A 6 -65.98 1.79 14.22
CA LEU A 6 -64.73 1.60 13.47
C LEU A 6 -64.15 2.98 13.14
N LEU A 7 -62.96 3.29 13.67
CA LEU A 7 -62.16 4.42 13.20
C LEU A 7 -61.43 4.04 11.89
N PRO A 8 -61.35 4.94 10.90
CA PRO A 8 -60.60 4.68 9.68
C PRO A 8 -59.10 4.85 9.95
N MET A 9 -58.31 3.83 9.63
CA MET A 9 -56.85 3.98 9.57
C MET A 9 -56.51 4.83 8.33
N LEU A 10 -56.01 6.06 8.55
CA LEU A 10 -55.36 6.81 7.49
C LEU A 10 -54.02 6.14 7.17
N ALA A 11 -53.88 5.58 5.98
CA ALA A 11 -52.61 5.18 5.43
C ALA A 11 -51.82 6.43 5.02
N VAL A 12 -50.76 6.74 5.77
CA VAL A 12 -49.76 7.76 5.38
C VAL A 12 -48.86 7.12 4.33
N THR A 13 -49.07 7.46 3.06
CA THR A 13 -48.12 7.12 1.99
C THR A 13 -46.94 8.11 2.07
N LEU A 14 -45.79 7.65 2.55
CA LEU A 14 -44.54 8.40 2.41
C LEU A 14 -44.16 8.45 0.91
N PRO A 15 -43.77 9.61 0.36
CA PRO A 15 -43.17 9.63 -0.96
C PRO A 15 -41.86 8.83 -0.92
N ALA A 16 -41.70 7.89 -1.86
CA ALA A 16 -40.41 7.29 -2.13
C ALA A 16 -39.52 8.38 -2.74
N GLU A 17 -38.54 8.86 -1.98
CA GLU A 17 -37.49 9.71 -2.52
C GLU A 17 -36.69 8.87 -3.53
N ALA A 18 -36.98 9.10 -4.81
CA ALA A 18 -36.05 8.76 -5.87
C ALA A 18 -34.79 9.61 -5.63
N SER A 19 -33.80 9.01 -4.97
CA SER A 19 -32.46 9.59 -4.84
C SER A 19 -31.92 9.79 -6.25
N GLU A 20 -31.92 11.03 -6.74
CA GLU A 20 -31.13 11.41 -7.91
C GLU A 20 -29.67 11.02 -7.62
N ALA A 21 -29.19 9.99 -8.32
CA ALA A 21 -27.77 9.69 -8.34
C ALA A 21 -27.06 10.91 -8.95
N PRO A 22 -26.00 11.44 -8.33
CA PRO A 22 -25.29 12.59 -8.91
C PRO A 22 -24.77 12.19 -10.30
N GLU A 23 -25.24 12.87 -11.35
CA GLU A 23 -24.86 12.66 -12.76
C GLU A 23 -23.40 13.07 -13.07
N THR A 24 -22.51 13.06 -12.08
CA THR A 24 -21.09 13.33 -12.27
C THR A 24 -20.34 12.01 -12.27
N CYS A 25 -19.52 11.78 -13.30
CA CYS A 25 -18.66 10.61 -13.32
C CYS A 25 -17.71 10.59 -12.13
N ALA A 26 -17.35 9.39 -11.70
CA ALA A 26 -16.38 9.18 -10.64
C ALA A 26 -14.99 9.67 -11.11
N THR A 27 -14.35 10.47 -10.28
CA THR A 27 -12.96 10.91 -10.51
C THR A 27 -12.00 9.73 -10.32
N ALA A 28 -10.72 9.93 -10.60
CA ALA A 28 -9.67 8.92 -10.40
C ALA A 28 -9.80 8.21 -9.04
N TRP A 29 -9.83 6.87 -9.08
CA TRP A 29 -9.86 5.93 -7.96
C TRP A 29 -11.14 5.92 -7.12
N VAL A 30 -12.16 6.69 -7.50
CA VAL A 30 -13.49 6.66 -6.87
C VAL A 30 -14.29 5.46 -7.38
N GLN A 31 -15.16 4.92 -6.51
CA GLN A 31 -16.01 3.79 -6.84
C GLN A 31 -16.94 4.13 -8.02
N CYS A 32 -16.89 3.28 -9.04
CA CYS A 32 -17.66 3.40 -10.28
C CYS A 32 -18.51 2.16 -10.57
N GLY A 33 -18.61 1.22 -9.63
CA GLY A 33 -19.37 -0.02 -9.81
C GLY A 33 -19.20 -1.01 -8.67
N GLY A 34 -19.88 -2.15 -8.80
CA GLY A 34 -19.95 -3.21 -7.80
C GLY A 34 -21.38 -3.60 -7.47
N THR A 35 -21.58 -4.84 -7.03
CA THR A 35 -22.90 -5.33 -6.62
C THR A 35 -23.45 -4.47 -5.48
N GLY A 36 -24.65 -3.92 -5.64
CA GLY A 36 -25.30 -3.04 -4.66
C GLY A 36 -24.83 -1.58 -4.69
N TRP A 37 -23.93 -1.20 -5.61
CA TRP A 37 -23.51 0.19 -5.77
C TRP A 37 -24.60 1.04 -6.44
N THR A 38 -24.94 2.18 -5.84
CA THR A 38 -25.97 3.12 -6.34
C THR A 38 -25.39 4.48 -6.75
N GLY A 39 -24.07 4.64 -6.71
CA GLY A 39 -23.38 5.86 -7.13
C GLY A 39 -23.02 5.87 -8.62
N PRO A 40 -22.10 6.76 -9.04
CA PRO A 40 -21.71 6.90 -10.43
C PRO A 40 -21.22 5.58 -11.03
N THR A 41 -21.57 5.31 -12.30
CA THR A 41 -21.12 4.12 -13.04
C THR A 41 -20.16 4.45 -14.18
N CYS A 42 -19.77 5.71 -14.30
CA CYS A 42 -18.83 6.22 -15.29
C CYS A 42 -17.62 6.86 -14.61
N CYS A 43 -16.53 7.01 -15.35
CA CYS A 43 -15.30 7.67 -14.89
C CYS A 43 -15.02 8.93 -15.71
N ASP A 44 -14.39 9.92 -15.09
CA ASP A 44 -13.95 11.14 -15.77
C ASP A 44 -13.04 10.85 -16.97
N SER A 45 -12.95 11.83 -17.88
CA SER A 45 -12.10 11.73 -19.07
C SER A 45 -10.65 11.37 -18.68
N GLY A 46 -10.12 10.33 -19.32
CA GLY A 46 -8.80 9.78 -18.99
C GLY A 46 -8.82 8.59 -18.03
N PHE A 47 -9.99 8.19 -17.50
CA PHE A 47 -10.13 7.07 -16.57
C PHE A 47 -11.16 6.03 -17.06
N SER A 48 -10.97 4.77 -16.66
CA SER A 48 -11.84 3.63 -16.96
C SER A 48 -12.22 2.91 -15.67
N CYS A 49 -13.45 2.39 -15.58
CA CYS A 49 -13.91 1.67 -14.40
C CYS A 49 -13.29 0.27 -14.36
N SER A 50 -12.43 -0.01 -13.38
CA SER A 50 -11.78 -1.30 -13.19
C SER A 50 -12.36 -2.04 -11.99
N GLN A 51 -12.79 -3.28 -12.21
CA GLN A 51 -13.35 -4.12 -11.15
C GLN A 51 -12.25 -4.68 -10.25
N MET A 52 -12.35 -4.46 -8.93
CA MET A 52 -11.45 -5.07 -7.95
C MET A 52 -12.03 -6.38 -7.40
N ASN A 53 -13.35 -6.42 -7.16
CA ASN A 53 -14.10 -7.60 -6.77
C ASN A 53 -15.58 -7.44 -7.15
N SER A 54 -16.41 -8.45 -6.87
CA SER A 54 -17.84 -8.44 -7.22
C SER A 54 -18.65 -7.29 -6.61
N TRP A 55 -18.19 -6.71 -5.51
CA TRP A 55 -18.88 -5.65 -4.76
C TRP A 55 -18.25 -4.26 -4.97
N TYR A 56 -17.09 -4.17 -5.64
CA TYR A 56 -16.33 -2.93 -5.75
C TYR A 56 -15.55 -2.81 -7.08
N SER A 57 -15.80 -1.72 -7.80
CA SER A 57 -15.07 -1.28 -9.00
C SER A 57 -14.71 0.19 -8.85
N HIS A 58 -13.55 0.64 -9.32
CA HIS A 58 -13.10 2.03 -9.18
C HIS A 58 -12.39 2.55 -10.44
N CYS A 59 -12.35 3.87 -10.61
CA CYS A 59 -11.78 4.51 -11.80
C CYS A 59 -10.25 4.45 -11.83
N VAL A 60 -9.65 3.93 -12.89
CA VAL A 60 -8.18 3.86 -13.07
C VAL A 60 -7.77 4.57 -14.36
N PRO A 61 -6.56 5.13 -14.49
CA PRO A 61 -6.12 5.76 -15.73
C PRO A 61 -6.28 4.82 -16.94
N LYS A 62 -6.82 5.34 -18.05
CA LYS A 62 -6.76 4.65 -19.34
C LYS A 62 -5.28 4.63 -19.73
N GLU A 63 -4.67 3.45 -19.81
CA GLU A 63 -3.31 3.34 -20.34
C GLU A 63 -3.29 3.91 -21.76
N SER A 64 -2.72 5.10 -21.93
CA SER A 64 -2.40 5.64 -23.24
C SER A 64 -1.15 4.93 -23.71
N ILE A 65 -1.31 3.83 -24.43
CA ILE A 65 -0.24 3.30 -25.28
C ILE A 65 -0.06 4.35 -26.38
N PRO A 66 1.08 5.08 -26.45
CA PRO A 66 1.33 5.88 -27.63
C PRO A 66 1.61 4.91 -28.78
N GLU A 67 0.61 4.74 -29.65
CA GLU A 67 0.78 4.10 -30.93
C GLU A 67 1.66 5.01 -31.81
N GLN A 68 2.97 4.77 -31.78
CA GLN A 68 3.89 5.27 -32.80
C GLN A 68 4.55 4.10 -33.49
N THR A 69 3.95 3.70 -34.62
CA THR A 69 4.59 2.95 -35.69
C THR A 69 5.59 3.83 -36.42
N GLN A 70 6.91 3.69 -36.14
CA GLN A 70 7.95 3.91 -37.14
C GLN A 70 9.13 2.93 -36.95
N PRO A 71 9.75 2.46 -38.05
CA PRO A 71 10.69 1.35 -38.02
C PRO A 71 12.10 1.88 -37.72
N VAL A 72 12.65 1.50 -36.57
CA VAL A 72 14.06 1.75 -36.26
C VAL A 72 14.82 0.43 -36.38
N SER A 73 15.79 0.45 -37.28
CA SER A 73 16.69 -0.64 -37.63
C SER A 73 17.42 -1.23 -36.42
N LEU A 74 17.48 -2.56 -36.38
CA LEU A 74 18.18 -3.36 -35.39
C LEU A 74 19.64 -2.93 -35.23
N ALA A 75 19.93 -2.30 -34.10
CA ALA A 75 21.17 -2.55 -33.37
C ALA A 75 20.77 -3.38 -32.15
N ALA A 76 21.19 -4.64 -32.13
CA ALA A 76 21.07 -5.51 -30.97
C ALA A 76 21.98 -4.98 -29.85
N SER A 77 21.50 -4.00 -29.08
CA SER A 77 21.89 -3.88 -27.68
C SER A 77 20.88 -4.71 -26.89
N GLU A 78 21.39 -5.75 -26.25
CA GLU A 78 20.74 -6.63 -25.30
C GLU A 78 19.45 -6.04 -24.70
N MET A 79 18.33 -6.73 -24.91
CA MET A 79 17.20 -6.60 -24.02
C MET A 79 17.65 -7.10 -22.65
N VAL A 80 18.22 -6.23 -21.82
CA VAL A 80 18.30 -6.49 -20.38
C VAL A 80 16.85 -6.61 -19.97
N ASP A 81 16.36 -7.79 -19.59
CA ASP A 81 14.97 -7.94 -19.18
C ASP A 81 14.72 -7.06 -17.93
N ASP A 82 13.59 -6.34 -17.86
CA ASP A 82 13.27 -5.59 -16.64
C ASP A 82 12.68 -6.58 -15.63
N GLU A 83 13.55 -7.24 -14.89
CA GLU A 83 13.10 -8.23 -13.93
C GLU A 83 12.33 -7.51 -12.81
N CYS A 84 11.05 -7.85 -12.69
CA CYS A 84 10.09 -7.26 -11.77
C CYS A 84 9.50 -8.32 -10.85
N TYR A 85 9.40 -7.99 -9.58
CA TYR A 85 8.82 -8.85 -8.55
C TYR A 85 7.61 -8.16 -7.92
N HIS A 86 6.47 -8.87 -7.93
CA HIS A 86 5.27 -8.45 -7.22
C HIS A 86 5.25 -9.09 -5.84
N MET A 87 5.24 -8.25 -4.81
CA MET A 87 5.36 -8.67 -3.43
C MET A 87 4.36 -7.94 -2.57
N PHE A 88 3.96 -8.55 -1.47
CA PHE A 88 3.11 -7.91 -0.49
C PHE A 88 3.59 -8.18 0.93
N SER A 89 3.07 -7.42 1.89
CA SER A 89 3.25 -7.68 3.31
C SER A 89 2.01 -7.25 4.08
N GLU A 90 1.58 -8.12 4.98
CA GLU A 90 0.55 -7.83 5.98
C GLU A 90 1.25 -7.48 7.28
N LEU A 91 1.15 -6.22 7.69
CA LEU A 91 1.82 -5.70 8.86
C LEU A 91 0.85 -5.66 10.03
N SER A 92 1.36 -6.00 11.20
CA SER A 92 0.68 -5.81 12.47
C SER A 92 1.67 -5.33 13.52
N PHE A 93 1.15 -4.72 14.57
CA PHE A 93 1.93 -4.45 15.78
C PHE A 93 2.46 -5.76 16.38
N ASN A 94 3.77 -5.87 16.51
CA ASN A 94 4.44 -7.02 17.13
C ASN A 94 4.71 -6.71 18.61
N THR A 95 4.02 -7.41 19.51
CA THR A 95 4.12 -7.21 20.97
C THR A 95 5.49 -7.57 21.56
N LEU A 96 6.27 -8.42 20.89
CA LEU A 96 7.59 -8.84 21.36
C LEU A 96 8.67 -7.81 21.01
N VAL A 97 8.51 -7.12 19.87
CA VAL A 97 9.56 -6.25 19.32
C VAL A 97 9.21 -4.77 19.46
N GLN A 98 7.93 -4.40 19.33
CA GLN A 98 7.49 -3.00 19.15
C GLN A 98 6.79 -2.41 20.38
N SER A 99 6.69 -3.18 21.47
CA SER A 99 5.98 -2.77 22.68
C SER A 99 6.78 -1.82 23.56
N PHE A 100 6.11 -0.75 24.02
CA PHE A 100 6.61 0.19 25.02
C PHE A 100 5.44 0.84 25.79
N PRO A 101 5.69 1.41 26.99
CA PRO A 101 4.63 2.02 27.80
C PRO A 101 3.86 3.11 27.06
N ALA A 102 2.52 3.04 27.14
CA ALA A 102 1.61 4.00 26.51
C ALA A 102 1.80 4.17 24.99
N ASN A 103 2.25 3.13 24.28
CA ASN A 103 2.42 3.18 22.82
C ASN A 103 1.07 3.50 22.13
N PRO A 104 0.94 4.71 21.52
CA PRO A 104 -0.30 5.14 20.91
C PRO A 104 -0.62 4.37 19.61
N ASP A 105 0.38 3.74 18.99
CA ASP A 105 0.27 3.03 17.72
C ASP A 105 0.17 1.49 17.91
N SER A 106 -0.11 1.01 19.12
CA SER A 106 -0.20 -0.42 19.46
C SER A 106 -1.33 -1.19 18.75
N GLU A 107 -2.24 -0.48 18.09
CA GLU A 107 -3.30 -1.05 17.25
C GLU A 107 -2.96 -1.01 15.75
N ALA A 108 -1.74 -0.55 15.39
CA ALA A 108 -1.37 -0.32 14.01
C ALA A 108 -1.33 -1.61 13.19
N LYS A 109 -1.94 -1.55 12.01
CA LYS A 109 -1.93 -2.60 10.98
C LYS A 109 -1.69 -1.97 9.62
N ALA A 110 -1.12 -2.71 8.68
CA ALA A 110 -1.04 -2.26 7.31
C ALA A 110 -1.13 -3.41 6.31
N TYR A 111 -1.54 -3.08 5.09
CA TYR A 111 -1.33 -3.91 3.91
C TYR A 111 -0.48 -3.13 2.93
N VAL A 112 0.61 -3.73 2.47
CA VAL A 112 1.53 -3.14 1.49
C VAL A 112 1.60 -4.04 0.27
N ASP A 113 1.43 -3.48 -0.92
CA ASP A 113 1.64 -4.15 -2.21
C ASP A 113 2.72 -3.40 -2.99
N CYS A 114 3.68 -4.14 -3.52
CA CYS A 114 4.90 -3.63 -4.12
C CYS A 114 5.15 -4.26 -5.48
N LYS A 115 5.48 -3.42 -6.47
CA LYS A 115 6.14 -3.81 -7.71
C LYS A 115 7.58 -3.34 -7.66
N LEU A 116 8.52 -4.28 -7.55
CA LEU A 116 9.94 -4.00 -7.44
C LEU A 116 10.65 -4.41 -8.72
N CYS A 117 11.07 -3.43 -9.53
CA CYS A 117 11.74 -3.68 -10.80
C CYS A 117 13.18 -3.19 -10.80
N SER A 118 14.04 -3.93 -11.49
CA SER A 118 15.47 -3.63 -11.59
C SER A 118 15.78 -2.38 -12.44
N ARG A 119 14.92 -2.00 -13.39
CA ARG A 119 15.10 -0.85 -14.30
C ARG A 119 13.95 0.14 -14.27
N SER A 120 12.68 -0.31 -14.34
CA SER A 120 11.53 0.63 -14.28
C SER A 120 11.28 1.22 -12.89
N GLY A 121 12.05 0.81 -11.90
CA GLY A 121 12.01 1.33 -10.54
C GLY A 121 11.13 0.50 -9.60
N MET A 122 11.12 0.93 -8.34
CA MET A 122 10.38 0.25 -7.28
C MET A 122 9.23 1.13 -6.83
N GLN A 123 8.03 0.57 -6.76
CA GLN A 123 6.86 1.30 -6.33
C GLN A 123 6.00 0.43 -5.41
N CYS A 124 5.59 0.99 -4.28
CA CYS A 124 4.67 0.33 -3.36
C CYS A 124 3.45 1.21 -3.09
N THR A 125 2.35 0.57 -2.79
CA THR A 125 1.15 1.18 -2.24
C THR A 125 0.86 0.59 -0.87
N ALA A 126 0.33 1.40 0.03
CA ALA A 126 0.03 0.95 1.37
C ALA A 126 -1.27 1.54 1.90
N ASN A 127 -2.01 0.71 2.64
CA ASN A 127 -3.10 1.12 3.50
C ASN A 127 -2.70 0.83 4.94
N VAL A 128 -2.65 1.87 5.76
CA VAL A 128 -2.26 1.77 7.17
C VAL A 128 -3.43 2.21 8.03
N PHE A 129 -3.71 1.46 9.09
CA PHE A 129 -4.85 1.66 10.00
C PHE A 129 -4.39 1.56 11.45
N GLY A 130 -5.18 2.12 12.38
CA GLY A 130 -4.95 1.98 13.83
C GLY A 130 -3.80 2.81 14.39
N GLY A 131 -2.94 3.35 13.54
CA GLY A 131 -1.92 4.34 13.91
C GLY A 131 -2.56 5.66 14.36
N ARG A 132 -1.99 6.23 15.42
CA ARG A 132 -2.40 7.49 16.05
C ARG A 132 -1.37 8.60 15.84
N THR A 133 -0.13 8.27 15.51
CA THR A 133 0.92 9.25 15.22
C THR A 133 1.39 9.19 13.77
N GLN A 134 1.96 10.29 13.31
CA GLN A 134 2.36 10.49 11.92
C GLN A 134 3.41 9.46 11.49
N LEU A 135 3.30 8.93 10.26
CA LEU A 135 4.36 8.15 9.62
C LEU A 135 5.55 9.04 9.30
N VAL A 136 6.74 8.52 9.57
CA VAL A 136 8.01 9.23 9.36
C VAL A 136 8.95 8.52 8.40
N ALA A 137 8.83 7.20 8.25
CA ALA A 137 9.58 6.44 7.27
C ALA A 137 8.94 5.07 7.00
N SER A 138 9.32 4.45 5.89
CA SER A 138 9.03 3.05 5.60
C SER A 138 10.14 2.36 4.83
N HIS A 139 10.30 1.07 5.12
CA HIS A 139 11.47 0.31 4.70
C HIS A 139 11.15 -1.17 4.45
N ILE A 140 11.90 -1.79 3.54
CA ILE A 140 12.16 -3.23 3.57
C ILE A 140 13.51 -3.42 4.26
N HIS A 141 13.53 -4.25 5.29
CA HIS A 141 14.72 -4.61 6.05
C HIS A 141 15.14 -6.04 5.77
N LEU A 142 16.44 -6.30 5.87
CA LEU A 142 17.00 -7.64 5.97
C LEU A 142 17.19 -7.99 7.45
N ALA A 143 16.57 -9.06 7.93
CA ALA A 143 16.81 -9.56 9.28
C ALA A 143 18.18 -10.24 9.37
N SER A 144 19.00 -9.82 10.34
CA SER A 144 20.40 -10.28 10.47
C SER A 144 20.53 -11.76 10.85
N ASP A 145 19.51 -12.28 11.53
CA ASP A 145 19.36 -13.69 11.94
C ASP A 145 18.58 -14.52 10.91
N GLY A 146 18.11 -13.90 9.83
CA GLY A 146 17.27 -14.53 8.81
C GLY A 146 15.79 -14.69 9.19
N ASP A 147 15.36 -14.18 10.36
CA ASP A 147 13.96 -14.19 10.78
C ASP A 147 13.30 -12.83 10.54
N GLY A 148 12.57 -12.68 9.43
CA GLY A 148 11.82 -11.47 9.15
C GLY A 148 10.64 -11.23 10.10
N GLU A 149 10.21 -12.20 10.89
CA GLU A 149 9.07 -12.03 11.81
C GLU A 149 9.51 -11.23 13.06
N ASN A 150 10.59 -11.66 13.71
CA ASN A 150 11.04 -11.10 14.99
C ASN A 150 12.46 -10.53 14.95
N GLY A 151 13.26 -10.94 13.98
CA GLY A 151 14.62 -10.48 13.80
C GLY A 151 14.70 -9.00 13.45
N SER A 152 15.88 -8.44 13.63
CA SER A 152 16.17 -7.03 13.34
C SER A 152 17.35 -6.91 12.39
N GLY A 153 17.40 -5.80 11.67
CA GLY A 153 18.53 -5.53 10.78
C GLY A 153 18.30 -4.28 9.94
N PRO A 154 19.30 -3.93 9.12
CA PRO A 154 19.31 -2.66 8.43
C PRO A 154 18.28 -2.60 7.27
N PRO A 155 17.82 -1.39 6.89
CA PRO A 155 17.00 -1.22 5.71
C PRO A 155 17.83 -1.46 4.45
N VAL A 156 17.28 -2.22 3.49
CA VAL A 156 17.88 -2.45 2.17
C VAL A 156 17.19 -1.64 1.07
N ILE A 157 15.92 -1.28 1.28
CA ILE A 157 15.15 -0.39 0.41
C ILE A 157 14.34 0.55 1.30
N ASN A 158 14.41 1.84 1.04
CA ASN A 158 13.56 2.83 1.68
C ASN A 158 12.48 3.30 0.71
N PHE A 159 11.36 3.81 1.21
CA PHE A 159 10.27 4.27 0.35
C PHE A 159 9.86 5.70 0.69
N CYS A 160 8.91 5.86 1.60
CA CYS A 160 8.53 7.18 2.08
C CYS A 160 9.37 7.53 3.30
N GLY A 161 9.66 8.82 3.46
CA GLY A 161 10.26 9.34 4.67
C GLY A 161 10.54 10.83 4.58
N ASP A 162 10.59 11.46 5.74
CA ASP A 162 10.97 12.86 5.83
C ASP A 162 12.50 12.94 5.94
N ASN A 163 13.17 13.50 4.94
CA ASN A 163 14.63 13.69 4.90
C ASN A 163 15.12 14.74 5.94
N GLY A 164 14.31 15.04 6.95
CA GLY A 164 14.58 16.03 7.98
C GLY A 164 15.73 15.63 8.92
N PRO A 165 16.46 16.60 9.48
CA PRO A 165 17.50 16.35 10.45
C PRO A 165 16.95 15.70 11.73
N GLY A 166 17.63 14.68 12.24
CA GLY A 166 17.18 13.93 13.42
C GLY A 166 16.13 12.86 13.12
N MET A 167 15.82 12.61 11.84
CA MET A 167 15.00 11.50 11.36
C MET A 167 15.87 10.32 10.91
N ILE A 168 15.25 9.20 10.51
CA ILE A 168 15.95 7.97 10.13
C ILE A 168 16.83 8.21 8.89
N ALA A 169 18.14 8.34 9.12
CA ALA A 169 19.16 8.43 8.08
C ALA A 169 19.75 7.03 7.81
N ASP A 170 19.30 6.39 6.74
CA ASP A 170 19.77 5.07 6.31
C ASP A 170 20.95 5.14 5.31
N GLY A 171 21.39 6.36 4.98
CA GLY A 171 22.46 6.62 4.01
C GLY A 171 21.94 6.94 2.60
N SER A 172 20.62 6.98 2.38
CA SER A 172 20.05 7.35 1.08
C SER A 172 18.78 8.18 1.24
N SER A 173 18.63 9.28 0.49
CA SER A 173 17.46 10.14 0.64
C SER A 173 16.16 9.45 0.21
N TYR A 174 15.10 9.65 0.99
CA TYR A 174 13.75 9.26 0.61
C TYR A 174 13.28 10.09 -0.58
N LYS A 175 12.53 9.47 -1.49
CA LYS A 175 12.03 10.13 -2.71
C LYS A 175 10.75 10.93 -2.50
N SER A 176 10.04 10.67 -1.39
CA SER A 176 8.79 11.34 -1.05
C SER A 176 8.50 11.25 0.45
N PRO A 177 7.80 12.24 1.05
CA PRO A 177 7.34 12.13 2.42
C PRO A 177 6.26 11.04 2.56
N CYS A 178 6.09 10.52 3.77
CA CYS A 178 4.98 9.60 4.07
C CYS A 178 3.64 10.34 4.16
N ALA A 179 2.54 9.64 3.85
CA ALA A 179 1.21 10.24 3.93
C ALA A 179 0.80 10.55 5.37
N HIS A 180 -0.02 11.60 5.51
CA HIS A 180 -0.60 11.97 6.79
C HIS A 180 -1.74 11.05 7.20
N TYR A 181 -1.89 10.86 8.51
CA TYR A 181 -3.04 10.16 9.05
C TYR A 181 -4.29 11.03 9.01
N LYS A 182 -5.35 10.51 8.40
CA LYS A 182 -6.72 11.03 8.47
C LYS A 182 -7.60 9.95 9.09
N ASN A 183 -8.27 10.25 10.20
CA ASN A 183 -9.11 9.30 10.94
C ASN A 183 -8.39 7.99 11.29
N ARG A 184 -7.13 8.07 11.76
CA ARG A 184 -6.30 6.90 12.13
C ARG A 184 -6.00 5.95 10.97
N ALA A 185 -6.10 6.45 9.73
CA ALA A 185 -5.68 5.75 8.54
C ALA A 185 -4.77 6.61 7.66
N ALA A 186 -3.86 5.97 6.92
CA ALA A 186 -3.05 6.60 5.90
C ALA A 186 -3.03 5.72 4.65
N VAL A 187 -3.18 6.34 3.48
CA VAL A 187 -3.08 5.67 2.17
C VAL A 187 -1.99 6.39 1.38
N MET A 188 -1.03 5.64 0.85
CA MET A 188 0.09 6.24 0.13
C MET A 188 0.57 5.38 -1.02
N SER A 189 1.09 6.05 -2.05
CA SER A 189 2.01 5.47 -3.03
C SER A 189 3.39 5.98 -2.70
N MET A 190 4.38 5.09 -2.70
CA MET A 190 5.72 5.38 -2.22
C MET A 190 6.76 4.77 -3.15
N THR A 191 7.71 5.61 -3.59
CA THR A 191 8.76 5.20 -4.51
C THR A 191 9.95 4.67 -3.76
N GLY A 192 10.34 3.45 -4.11
CA GLY A 192 11.48 2.78 -3.52
C GLY A 192 12.80 3.43 -3.93
N ASN A 193 13.73 3.48 -3.00
CA ASN A 193 15.11 3.85 -3.21
C ASN A 193 16.02 2.79 -2.62
N PHE A 194 17.07 2.45 -3.36
CA PHE A 194 18.04 1.45 -2.95
C PHE A 194 18.99 2.08 -1.93
N VAL A 195 19.25 1.37 -0.82
CA VAL A 195 20.11 1.87 0.26
C VAL A 195 21.52 1.31 0.07
N ASP A 196 22.43 2.10 -0.51
CA ASP A 196 23.72 1.60 -1.00
C ASP A 196 24.59 0.95 0.10
N GLY A 197 24.65 1.56 1.29
CA GLY A 197 25.53 1.10 2.36
C GLY A 197 25.21 -0.31 2.87
N GLN A 198 23.93 -0.68 2.90
CA GLN A 198 23.44 -1.96 3.44
C GLN A 198 23.34 -3.05 2.38
N ASN A 199 23.61 -2.68 1.12
CA ASN A 199 23.60 -3.54 -0.03
C ASN A 199 25.00 -3.73 -0.63
N ALA A 200 26.06 -3.56 0.16
CA ALA A 200 27.42 -3.76 -0.31
C ALA A 200 27.57 -5.14 -1.00
N GLY A 201 28.03 -5.12 -2.25
CA GLY A 201 28.18 -6.33 -3.08
C GLY A 201 26.92 -6.81 -3.81
N PHE A 202 25.79 -6.12 -3.64
CA PHE A 202 24.55 -6.38 -4.39
C PHE A 202 24.29 -5.27 -5.41
N THR A 203 23.86 -5.67 -6.61
CA THR A 203 23.16 -4.75 -7.51
C THR A 203 21.70 -4.67 -7.07
N LEU A 204 20.97 -3.65 -7.53
CA LEU A 204 19.53 -3.60 -7.31
C LEU A 204 18.86 -4.91 -7.76
N GLY A 205 19.12 -5.35 -8.99
CA GLY A 205 18.55 -6.59 -9.54
C GLY A 205 18.88 -7.83 -8.69
N SER A 206 20.13 -8.00 -8.26
CA SER A 206 20.50 -9.17 -7.43
C SER A 206 19.85 -9.12 -6.05
N ARG A 207 19.66 -7.93 -5.47
CA ARG A 207 18.94 -7.81 -4.20
C ARG A 207 17.46 -8.10 -4.35
N LEU A 208 16.81 -7.58 -5.40
CA LEU A 208 15.40 -7.84 -5.64
C LEU A 208 15.14 -9.35 -5.83
N LYS A 209 16.02 -10.02 -6.56
CA LYS A 209 15.98 -11.48 -6.72
C LYS A 209 16.14 -12.24 -5.40
N ASP A 210 17.04 -11.77 -4.53
CA ASP A 210 17.24 -12.37 -3.20
C ASP A 210 16.02 -12.19 -2.30
N ILE A 211 15.40 -11.00 -2.31
CA ILE A 211 14.14 -10.73 -1.61
C ILE A 211 13.03 -11.66 -2.12
N ALA A 212 12.89 -11.80 -3.43
CA ALA A 212 11.87 -12.67 -4.03
C ALA A 212 12.10 -14.16 -3.75
N SER A 213 13.37 -14.59 -3.67
CA SER A 213 13.73 -15.99 -3.42
C SER A 213 13.68 -16.36 -1.94
N ASN A 214 13.90 -15.39 -1.05
CA ASN A 214 13.99 -15.58 0.40
C ASN A 214 13.08 -14.59 1.17
N PRO A 215 11.79 -14.47 0.83
CA PRO A 215 10.96 -13.37 1.31
C PRO A 215 10.78 -13.35 2.83
N SER A 216 10.85 -14.50 3.51
CA SER A 216 10.76 -14.62 4.97
C SER A 216 11.96 -14.03 5.72
N LYS A 217 13.10 -13.78 5.06
CA LYS A 217 14.25 -13.09 5.68
C LYS A 217 14.07 -11.57 5.73
N TYR A 218 13.07 -11.07 5.00
CA TYR A 218 12.81 -9.66 4.84
C TYR A 218 11.50 -9.30 5.50
N TYR A 219 11.42 -8.05 5.95
CA TYR A 219 10.19 -7.51 6.52
C TYR A 219 9.98 -6.08 6.10
N PHE A 220 8.71 -5.75 5.86
CA PHE A 220 8.30 -4.37 5.70
C PHE A 220 8.06 -3.77 7.09
N ASN A 221 8.46 -2.53 7.27
CA ASN A 221 8.34 -1.83 8.55
C ASN A 221 7.92 -0.38 8.32
N PHE A 222 6.93 0.07 9.08
CA PHE A 222 6.57 1.49 9.14
C PHE A 222 7.08 2.09 10.43
N HIS A 223 7.66 3.28 10.34
CA HIS A 223 8.03 4.08 11.49
C HIS A 223 7.05 5.22 11.66
N SER A 224 6.65 5.48 12.91
CA SER A 224 5.87 6.64 13.30
C SER A 224 6.69 7.58 14.16
N ILE A 225 6.18 8.79 14.42
CA ILE A 225 6.77 9.71 15.40
C ILE A 225 6.93 9.00 16.75
N ALA A 226 5.89 8.31 17.24
CA ALA A 226 5.96 7.67 18.55
C ALA A 226 7.03 6.57 18.61
N SER A 227 7.08 5.69 17.59
CA SER A 227 8.09 4.63 17.57
C SER A 227 9.50 5.20 17.47
N TRP A 228 9.71 6.17 16.57
CA TRP A 228 11.01 6.81 16.39
C TRP A 228 11.50 7.48 17.68
N THR A 229 10.68 8.35 18.27
CA THR A 229 11.05 9.09 19.49
C THR A 229 11.40 8.17 20.64
N HIS A 230 10.64 7.09 20.85
CA HIS A 230 10.93 6.15 21.94
C HIS A 230 12.25 5.40 21.72
N TRP A 231 12.39 4.71 20.58
CA TRP A 231 13.50 3.79 20.38
C TRP A 231 14.84 4.48 20.08
N GLN A 232 14.78 5.73 19.58
CA GLN A 232 15.96 6.58 19.48
C GLN A 232 16.55 6.89 20.86
N VAL A 233 15.71 7.18 21.86
CA VAL A 233 16.15 7.46 23.25
C VAL A 233 16.72 6.22 23.92
N GLU A 234 16.13 5.04 23.67
CA GLU A 234 16.57 3.76 24.24
C GLU A 234 17.87 3.23 23.62
N GLY A 235 18.39 3.87 22.56
CA GLY A 235 19.62 3.44 21.88
C GLY A 235 19.50 2.09 21.14
N LYS A 236 18.27 1.60 20.92
CA LYS A 236 17.99 0.30 20.27
C LYS A 236 17.83 0.41 18.75
N GLY A 237 18.06 1.58 18.18
CA GLY A 237 17.86 1.86 16.75
C GLY A 237 16.38 2.01 16.39
N PRO A 238 16.05 2.34 15.14
CA PRO A 238 14.66 2.54 14.73
C PRO A 238 13.92 1.20 14.73
N VAL A 239 13.14 0.95 15.78
CA VAL A 239 12.07 -0.04 15.75
C VAL A 239 10.79 0.66 15.26
N GLY A 240 10.06 0.01 14.36
CA GLY A 240 8.84 0.59 13.76
C GLY A 240 7.62 0.49 14.66
N MET A 241 6.51 1.06 14.20
CA MET A 241 5.20 0.95 14.84
C MET A 241 4.48 -0.36 14.48
N CYS A 242 4.63 -0.86 13.25
CA CYS A 242 4.08 -2.12 12.78
C CYS A 242 4.98 -2.72 11.70
N ARG A 243 5.03 -4.05 11.65
CA ARG A 243 5.90 -4.81 10.74
C ARG A 243 5.22 -6.07 10.24
N GLY A 244 5.78 -6.67 9.20
CA GLY A 244 5.32 -7.93 8.64
C GLY A 244 6.35 -8.51 7.69
N VAL A 245 6.43 -9.83 7.62
CA VAL A 245 7.30 -10.52 6.65
C VAL A 245 6.92 -10.17 5.21
N MET A 246 7.91 -10.09 4.33
CA MET A 246 7.64 -9.97 2.90
C MET A 246 7.10 -11.30 2.36
N GLN A 247 6.25 -11.23 1.34
CA GLN A 247 5.67 -12.40 0.68
C GLN A 247 5.62 -12.18 -0.83
N MET A 248 5.79 -13.26 -1.60
CA MET A 248 5.60 -13.22 -3.05
C MET A 248 4.11 -13.20 -3.37
N SER A 249 3.70 -12.26 -4.24
CA SER A 249 2.34 -12.24 -4.76
C SER A 249 2.18 -13.38 -5.78
N GLN A 250 1.72 -14.55 -5.33
CA GLN A 250 1.42 -15.69 -6.20
C GLN A 250 0.10 -15.52 -6.98
N ARG A 251 -0.36 -14.30 -7.30
CA ARG A 251 -1.45 -14.15 -8.27
C ARG A 251 -0.93 -14.53 -9.67
N ARG A 252 -0.77 -15.83 -9.92
CA ARG A 252 -1.02 -16.43 -11.22
C ARG A 252 -2.43 -15.98 -11.58
N LEU A 253 -2.57 -15.30 -12.71
CA LEU A 253 -3.79 -15.41 -13.49
C LEU A 253 -4.08 -16.91 -13.58
N GLY A 254 -5.12 -17.37 -12.88
CA GLY A 254 -5.58 -18.73 -13.00
C GLY A 254 -5.83 -18.98 -14.48
N SER A 255 -5.03 -19.87 -15.06
CA SER A 255 -5.31 -20.48 -16.34
C SER A 255 -6.76 -20.94 -16.31
N VAL A 256 -7.53 -20.50 -17.31
CA VAL A 256 -8.82 -21.10 -17.64
C VAL A 256 -8.61 -22.61 -17.72
N LEU A 257 -9.32 -23.37 -16.90
CA LEU A 257 -9.59 -24.78 -17.13
C LEU A 257 -11.02 -25.11 -16.66
N VAL A 258 -11.85 -25.29 -17.69
CA VAL A 258 -13.17 -25.95 -17.79
C VAL A 258 -14.34 -25.33 -17.02
#